data_AF-Q5AY57-F1
#
_entry.id   AF-Q5AY57-F1
#
_cell.length_a   1.000
_cell.length_b   1.000
_cell.length_c   1.000
_cell.angle_alpha   90.00
_cell.angle_beta   90.00
_cell.angle_gamma   90.00
#
_symmetry.space_group_name_H-M   'P 1'
#
loop_
_entity.id
_entity.type
_entity.pdbx_description
1 polymer ?
#
loop_
_entity_poly.entity_id
_entity_poly.type
_entity_poly.pdbx_seq_one_letter_code
_entity_poly.pdbx_strand_id
1 'polypeptide(L)'
;MYSPLWHLLWSLAVSLSLDVAQSIPAAQDPRTDPFYQPPPGFERAPPGTIFRKRLVTTSFFGLVPDPVEAHQLLYRTTAINGSAIASITTVFKPLHAITDRYVSFHTAYDSASVTCDPSYQYQLGVPQTDLISTFEFLFLQRHLLHGYIVASPDHEGPDAALGSGRLAGMTVLDGMRAVNNFNETLGFSTSRPMIAATGYSGGAIATGWAASLHYVYAPELNVKGWAMGGTPANLTGTFYYLDGKLYSGFIPAAVNGLSKPSAYGTQLLPIIDRIVTEKGRALLDYANSHCVPADLANWPNQSMLSPDIQTLGPTLLLEPTIHSVLLENLLGGRPEEAPMAPVLVYHSVEDEIIPYHDIPLMVDSWCSAGATVQFRTYVTGGHARTLLGSLTDSAGYIDDAFAGTLEHGCSWQFRTISPHPVIGKVDHEHIFSQLSENLNQLFWAEAV
;
A
#
# COMPACT_ATOMS: atom_id res chain seq x y z
N MET A 1 47.93 5.39 65.15
CA MET A 1 48.70 6.17 64.16
C MET A 1 49.40 5.15 63.26
N TYR A 2 49.09 4.89 61.99
CA TYR A 2 48.21 5.47 60.97
C TYR A 2 47.58 4.32 60.16
N SER A 3 46.35 4.53 59.69
CA SER A 3 45.50 3.62 58.90
C SER A 3 45.90 3.62 57.40
N PRO A 4 45.55 2.59 56.60
CA PRO A 4 46.14 2.33 55.29
C PRO A 4 45.45 3.08 54.14
N LEU A 5 46.24 3.65 53.24
CA LEU A 5 45.80 4.29 51.98
C LEU A 5 45.79 3.26 50.83
N TRP A 6 44.81 2.37 50.81
CA TRP A 6 44.56 1.41 49.71
C TRP A 6 43.15 1.48 49.11
N HIS A 7 42.43 2.59 49.28
CA HIS A 7 41.11 2.80 48.67
C HIS A 7 41.00 4.19 48.04
N LEU A 8 41.57 4.37 46.85
CA LEU A 8 41.32 5.55 46.01
C LEU A 8 41.46 5.23 44.52
N LEU A 9 40.92 4.08 44.10
CA LEU A 9 40.86 3.69 42.69
C LEU A 9 39.49 3.19 42.19
N TRP A 10 38.41 3.26 42.97
CA TRP A 10 37.10 2.74 42.54
C TRP A 10 35.93 3.62 43.00
N SER A 11 35.91 4.89 42.60
CA SER A 11 34.72 5.74 42.77
C SER A 11 34.63 6.91 41.78
N LEU A 12 34.96 6.66 40.51
CA LEU A 12 34.13 7.24 39.44
C LEU A 12 33.14 6.17 39.03
N ALA A 13 32.06 6.07 39.81
CA ALA A 13 30.83 5.48 39.36
C ALA A 13 30.33 6.36 38.21
N VAL A 14 30.71 5.98 36.99
CA VAL A 14 30.00 6.35 35.79
C VAL A 14 28.55 5.93 36.05
N SER A 15 27.72 6.91 36.39
CA SER A 15 26.27 6.78 36.39
C SER A 15 25.84 6.78 34.92
N LEU A 16 26.26 5.73 34.19
CA LEU A 16 25.56 5.33 32.99
C LEU A 16 24.23 4.84 33.52
N SER A 17 23.21 5.68 33.34
CA SER A 17 21.82 5.25 33.35
C SER A 17 21.78 3.94 32.56
N LEU A 18 21.49 2.84 33.26
CA LEU A 18 20.97 1.64 32.65
C LEU A 18 19.57 2.02 32.16
N ASP A 19 19.51 2.81 31.07
CA ASP A 19 18.37 2.73 30.19
C ASP A 19 18.36 1.29 29.73
N VAL A 20 17.37 0.55 30.20
CA VAL A 20 17.03 -0.77 29.69
C VAL A 20 16.91 -0.58 28.19
N ALA A 21 17.93 -1.01 27.44
CA ALA A 21 17.82 -1.14 26.00
C ALA A 21 16.65 -2.09 25.79
N GLN A 22 15.48 -1.54 25.47
CA GLN A 22 14.30 -2.35 25.18
C GLN A 22 14.69 -3.25 24.01
N SER A 23 14.74 -4.55 24.27
CA SER A 23 14.95 -5.53 23.21
C SER A 23 13.79 -5.39 22.23
N ILE A 24 14.07 -4.92 21.02
CA ILE A 24 13.08 -4.88 19.94
C ILE A 24 12.66 -6.34 19.67
N PRO A 25 11.37 -6.67 19.79
CA PRO A 25 10.91 -8.04 19.60
C PRO A 25 11.11 -8.46 18.13
N ALA A 26 11.43 -9.74 17.93
CA ALA A 26 11.48 -10.32 16.59
C ALA A 26 10.08 -10.29 15.95
N ALA A 27 10.04 -10.18 14.62
CA ALA A 27 8.80 -10.21 13.87
C ALA A 27 8.04 -11.53 14.12
N GLN A 28 6.73 -11.42 14.32
CA GLN A 28 5.82 -12.55 14.47
C GLN A 28 4.80 -12.53 13.34
N ASP A 29 4.34 -13.71 12.95
CA ASP A 29 3.29 -13.87 11.94
C ASP A 29 2.04 -13.08 12.35
N PRO A 30 1.52 -12.17 11.50
CA PRO A 30 0.36 -11.32 11.80
C PRO A 30 -0.87 -12.08 12.29
N ARG A 31 -1.04 -13.34 11.86
CA ARG A 31 -2.17 -14.21 12.25
C ARG A 31 -2.12 -14.62 13.72
N THR A 32 -0.93 -14.58 14.32
CA THR A 32 -0.68 -15.04 15.69
C THR A 32 -0.11 -13.97 16.61
N ASP A 33 0.36 -12.85 16.05
CA ASP A 33 0.92 -11.72 16.78
C ASP A 33 -0.20 -10.93 17.50
N PRO A 34 -0.20 -10.89 18.86
CA PRO A 34 -1.20 -10.15 19.62
C PRO A 34 -1.19 -8.64 19.37
N PHE A 35 -0.14 -8.10 18.74
CA PHE A 35 -0.08 -6.69 18.34
C PHE A 35 -1.16 -6.33 17.32
N TYR A 36 -1.54 -7.27 16.44
CA TYR A 36 -2.58 -7.06 15.42
C TYR A 36 -4.00 -7.12 16.00
N GLN A 37 -4.15 -7.49 17.27
CA GLN A 37 -5.44 -7.63 17.94
C GLN A 37 -5.78 -6.37 18.74
N PRO A 38 -6.88 -5.67 18.39
CA PRO A 38 -7.31 -4.50 19.15
C PRO A 38 -7.81 -4.90 20.56
N PRO A 39 -7.63 -4.02 21.56
CA PRO A 39 -8.11 -4.30 22.91
C PRO A 39 -9.65 -4.24 22.99
N PRO A 40 -10.29 -4.89 23.99
CA PRO A 40 -11.73 -4.77 24.18
C PRO A 40 -12.20 -3.31 24.33
N GLY A 41 -13.29 -2.95 23.64
CA GLY A 41 -13.87 -1.60 23.69
C GLY A 41 -13.25 -0.59 22.73
N PHE A 42 -12.30 -1.01 21.88
CA PHE A 42 -11.69 -0.18 20.84
C PHE A 42 -12.73 0.44 19.88
N GLU A 43 -13.87 -0.23 19.70
CA GLU A 43 -14.93 0.14 18.78
C GLU A 43 -15.56 1.51 19.10
N ARG A 44 -15.47 1.93 20.37
CA ARG A 44 -16.02 3.20 20.87
C ARG A 44 -15.10 4.39 20.65
N ALA A 45 -13.83 4.14 20.32
CA ALA A 45 -12.87 5.21 20.08
C ALA A 45 -13.11 5.85 18.71
N PRO A 46 -12.76 7.13 18.54
CA PRO A 46 -12.81 7.77 17.24
C PRO A 46 -11.78 7.18 16.27
N PRO A 47 -12.04 7.24 14.94
CA PRO A 47 -11.07 6.90 13.90
C PRO A 47 -9.70 7.55 14.12
N GLY A 48 -8.62 6.80 13.88
CA GLY A 48 -7.23 7.23 14.11
C GLY A 48 -6.73 7.17 15.57
N THR A 49 -7.53 6.63 16.50
CA THR A 49 -7.06 6.39 17.88
C THR A 49 -6.03 5.28 17.92
N ILE A 50 -4.86 5.53 18.50
CA ILE A 50 -3.78 4.55 18.68
C ILE A 50 -4.04 3.71 19.94
N PHE A 51 -4.02 2.38 19.81
CA PHE A 51 -4.18 1.45 20.94
C PHE A 51 -2.90 0.74 21.33
N ARG A 52 -2.04 0.46 20.37
CA ARG A 52 -0.74 -0.18 20.59
C ARG A 52 0.31 0.53 19.75
N LYS A 53 1.52 0.58 20.30
CA LYS A 53 2.71 1.04 19.61
C LYS A 53 3.89 0.16 19.97
N ARG A 54 4.77 -0.10 19.02
CA ARG A 54 6.03 -0.79 19.27
C ARG A 54 7.12 -0.28 18.34
N LEU A 55 8.36 -0.26 18.84
CA LEU A 55 9.54 -0.17 18.00
C LEU A 55 9.69 -1.48 17.23
N VAL A 56 10.12 -1.38 15.97
CA VAL A 56 10.46 -2.52 15.12
C VAL A 56 11.80 -2.27 14.46
N THR A 57 12.51 -3.35 14.11
CA THR A 57 13.68 -3.26 13.23
C THR A 57 13.21 -3.57 11.83
N THR A 58 13.27 -2.58 10.94
CA THR A 58 12.96 -2.76 9.52
C THR A 58 14.22 -3.20 8.77
N SER A 59 14.04 -3.75 7.57
CA SER A 59 15.15 -4.31 6.81
C SER A 59 14.91 -4.29 5.31
N PHE A 60 16.01 -4.21 4.56
CA PHE A 60 16.03 -4.53 3.15
C PHE A 60 16.05 -6.05 2.98
N PHE A 61 15.11 -6.55 2.19
CA PHE A 61 15.00 -7.97 1.84
C PHE A 61 14.94 -8.90 3.07
N GLY A 62 14.39 -8.45 4.20
CA GLY A 62 14.30 -9.26 5.42
C GLY A 62 15.62 -9.51 6.13
N LEU A 63 16.76 -9.02 5.60
CA LEU A 63 18.10 -9.48 6.00
C LEU A 63 19.03 -8.35 6.42
N VAL A 64 18.99 -7.21 5.73
CA VAL A 64 19.89 -6.08 5.99
C VAL A 64 19.12 -5.03 6.79
N PRO A 65 19.43 -4.80 8.08
CA PRO A 65 18.73 -3.81 8.88
C PRO A 65 18.75 -2.43 8.23
N ASP A 66 17.59 -1.79 8.17
CA ASP A 66 17.46 -0.40 7.76
C ASP A 66 17.78 0.50 8.97
N PRO A 67 18.80 1.38 8.91
CA PRO A 67 19.22 2.20 10.05
C PRO A 67 18.31 3.40 10.29
N VAL A 68 16.99 3.18 10.25
CA VAL A 68 15.94 4.19 10.45
C VAL A 68 15.08 3.77 11.63
N GLU A 69 14.74 4.72 12.50
CA GLU A 69 13.82 4.46 13.61
C GLU A 69 12.41 4.17 13.05
N ALA A 70 11.88 2.99 13.35
CA ALA A 70 10.56 2.57 12.86
C ALA A 70 9.62 2.18 14.01
N HIS A 71 8.39 2.68 13.95
CA HIS A 71 7.31 2.37 14.88
C HIS A 71 6.13 1.75 14.14
N GLN A 72 5.55 0.70 14.69
CA GLN A 72 4.21 0.27 14.27
C GLN A 72 3.18 0.84 15.22
N LEU A 73 2.07 1.32 14.67
CA LEU A 73 0.92 1.85 15.40
C LEU A 73 -0.32 1.04 15.02
N LEU A 74 -0.94 0.35 15.98
CA LEU A 74 -2.28 -0.23 15.80
C LEU A 74 -3.30 0.87 16.08
N TYR A 75 -4.12 1.21 15.10
CA TYR A 75 -5.11 2.28 15.20
C TYR A 75 -6.51 1.85 14.76
N ARG A 76 -7.51 2.54 15.30
CA ARG A 76 -8.93 2.37 14.96
C ARG A 76 -9.21 2.87 13.55
N THR A 77 -9.85 2.07 12.70
CA THR A 77 -10.44 2.50 11.43
C THR A 77 -11.84 1.92 11.21
N THR A 78 -12.36 1.96 9.98
CA THR A 78 -13.77 1.70 9.66
C THR A 78 -13.90 0.74 8.48
N ALA A 79 -14.67 -0.33 8.65
CA ALA A 79 -15.03 -1.26 7.59
C ALA A 79 -16.05 -0.66 6.60
N ILE A 80 -16.25 -1.29 5.44
CA ILE A 80 -17.22 -0.84 4.42
C ILE A 80 -18.64 -0.68 4.99
N ASN A 81 -19.05 -1.57 5.90
CA ASN A 81 -20.37 -1.53 6.53
C ASN A 81 -20.47 -0.53 7.70
N GLY A 82 -19.43 0.28 7.95
CA GLY A 82 -19.37 1.26 9.03
C GLY A 82 -18.97 0.71 10.41
N SER A 83 -18.77 -0.60 10.54
CA SER A 83 -18.29 -1.20 11.79
C SER A 83 -16.83 -0.80 12.07
N ALA A 84 -16.48 -0.74 13.37
CA ALA A 84 -15.12 -0.42 13.78
C ALA A 84 -14.20 -1.64 13.60
N ILE A 85 -13.06 -1.39 12.98
CA ILE A 85 -11.95 -2.35 12.82
C ILE A 85 -10.64 -1.68 13.24
N ALA A 86 -9.53 -2.41 13.21
CA ALA A 86 -8.21 -1.85 13.42
C ALA A 86 -7.29 -2.18 12.25
N SER A 87 -6.32 -1.30 11.99
CA SER A 87 -5.25 -1.53 11.03
C SER A 87 -3.93 -1.02 11.64
N ILE A 88 -2.81 -1.30 10.97
CA ILE A 88 -1.48 -0.90 11.38
C ILE A 88 -0.91 0.10 10.37
N THR A 89 -0.11 1.03 10.88
CA THR A 89 0.80 1.81 10.05
C THR A 89 2.21 1.69 10.60
N THR A 90 3.17 1.49 9.71
CA THR A 90 4.60 1.58 10.04
C THR A 90 5.06 3.00 9.75
N VAL A 91 5.64 3.65 10.74
CA VAL A 91 6.12 5.03 10.67
C VAL A 91 7.63 5.04 10.80
N PHE A 92 8.29 5.58 9.80
CA PHE A 92 9.74 5.68 9.66
C PHE A 92 10.17 7.12 9.95
N LYS A 93 11.07 7.29 10.90
CA LYS A 93 11.58 8.58 11.34
C LYS A 93 13.08 8.66 11.05
N PRO A 94 13.52 9.45 10.06
CA PRO A 94 14.94 9.66 9.81
C PRO A 94 15.56 10.50 10.93
N LEU A 95 16.89 10.36 11.12
CA LEU A 95 17.64 11.03 12.20
C LEU A 95 17.47 12.55 12.19
N HIS A 96 17.40 13.15 10.99
CA HIS A 96 17.21 14.59 10.79
C HIS A 96 15.85 14.85 10.12
N ALA A 97 14.80 14.44 10.80
CA ALA A 97 13.43 14.60 10.32
C ALA A 97 13.02 16.09 10.17
N ILE A 98 12.39 16.39 9.04
CA ILE A 98 11.53 17.56 8.88
C ILE A 98 10.26 17.30 9.70
N THR A 99 9.91 18.24 10.58
CA THR A 99 8.91 18.01 11.63
C THR A 99 7.60 18.78 11.43
N ASP A 100 7.44 19.52 10.35
CA ASP A 100 6.19 20.22 10.01
C ASP A 100 5.38 19.50 8.93
N ARG A 101 5.90 18.38 8.38
CA ARG A 101 5.29 17.60 7.29
C ARG A 101 5.77 16.15 7.25
N TYR A 102 5.00 15.27 6.62
CA TYR A 102 5.38 13.87 6.38
C TYR A 102 4.72 13.31 5.12
N VAL A 103 5.29 12.22 4.59
CA VAL A 103 4.77 11.50 3.42
C VAL A 103 3.95 10.28 3.86
N SER A 104 2.78 10.08 3.28
CA SER A 104 2.04 8.81 3.37
C SER A 104 2.33 7.98 2.12
N PHE A 105 3.07 6.90 2.28
CA PHE A 105 3.46 6.00 1.19
C PHE A 105 2.53 4.78 1.19
N HIS A 106 1.92 4.46 0.06
CA HIS A 106 0.98 3.34 -0.06
C HIS A 106 1.57 2.25 -0.93
N THR A 107 2.00 1.17 -0.28
CA THR A 107 2.73 0.06 -0.88
C THR A 107 1.82 -0.87 -1.67
N ALA A 108 2.17 -1.25 -2.89
CA ALA A 108 1.43 -2.27 -3.65
C ALA A 108 1.80 -3.69 -3.19
N TYR A 109 1.09 -4.24 -2.21
CA TYR A 109 1.28 -5.63 -1.76
C TYR A 109 0.33 -6.63 -2.44
N ASP A 110 -0.73 -6.11 -3.07
CA ASP A 110 -1.56 -6.79 -4.07
C ASP A 110 -1.98 -8.23 -3.70
N SER A 111 -2.26 -8.50 -2.42
CA SER A 111 -2.51 -9.86 -1.91
C SER A 111 -3.71 -9.90 -0.98
N ALA A 112 -4.37 -11.07 -0.91
CA ALA A 112 -5.41 -11.32 0.07
C ALA A 112 -4.91 -11.99 1.35
N SER A 113 -3.61 -11.95 1.64
CA SER A 113 -3.02 -12.57 2.83
C SER A 113 -2.33 -11.54 3.73
N VAL A 114 -2.66 -11.57 5.02
CA VAL A 114 -2.08 -10.66 6.03
C VAL A 114 -0.58 -10.87 6.23
N THR A 115 -0.02 -12.01 5.82
CA THR A 115 1.45 -12.20 5.81
C THR A 115 2.14 -11.37 4.73
N CYS A 116 1.39 -10.71 3.85
CA CYS A 116 1.91 -9.81 2.82
C CYS A 116 1.77 -8.34 3.24
N ASP A 117 1.14 -8.07 4.40
CA ASP A 117 0.95 -6.72 4.91
C ASP A 117 2.31 -5.98 5.01
N PRO A 118 2.39 -4.72 4.55
CA PRO A 118 3.63 -3.94 4.58
C PRO A 118 4.27 -3.90 5.97
N SER A 119 3.48 -3.75 7.03
CA SER A 119 4.00 -3.73 8.39
C SER A 119 4.74 -5.02 8.77
N TYR A 120 4.32 -6.18 8.26
CA TYR A 120 5.04 -7.42 8.45
C TYR A 120 6.26 -7.52 7.52
N GLN A 121 6.07 -7.29 6.22
CA GLN A 121 7.12 -7.49 5.21
C GLN A 121 8.33 -6.57 5.39
N TYR A 122 8.17 -5.39 5.99
CA TYR A 122 9.30 -4.50 6.29
C TYR A 122 10.22 -5.00 7.41
N GLN A 123 9.79 -5.92 8.26
CA GLN A 123 10.55 -6.28 9.45
C GLN A 123 11.75 -7.21 9.17
N LEU A 124 12.80 -7.05 9.97
CA LEU A 124 13.98 -7.92 9.96
C LEU A 124 13.62 -9.36 10.33
N GLY A 125 14.16 -10.32 9.58
CA GLY A 125 13.98 -11.75 9.79
C GLY A 125 12.70 -12.33 9.19
N VAL A 126 11.91 -11.52 8.49
CA VAL A 126 10.70 -11.99 7.79
C VAL A 126 11.06 -12.58 6.43
N PRO A 127 10.57 -13.80 6.09
CA PRO A 127 10.68 -14.34 4.75
C PRO A 127 10.02 -13.41 3.73
N GLN A 128 10.80 -12.94 2.76
CA GLN A 128 10.32 -11.99 1.74
C GLN A 128 9.56 -12.71 0.63
N THR A 129 8.34 -13.12 0.94
CA THR A 129 7.42 -13.76 -0.01
C THR A 129 6.71 -12.76 -0.91
N ASP A 130 6.70 -11.47 -0.52
CA ASP A 130 6.21 -10.36 -1.35
C ASP A 130 7.34 -9.48 -1.84
N LEU A 131 7.94 -9.88 -2.97
CA LEU A 131 9.04 -9.12 -3.57
C LEU A 131 8.61 -7.75 -4.09
N ILE A 132 7.33 -7.53 -4.41
CA ILE A 132 6.86 -6.23 -4.90
C ILE A 132 6.97 -5.21 -3.77
N SER A 133 6.40 -5.52 -2.60
CA SER A 133 6.55 -4.68 -1.40
C SER A 133 8.01 -4.48 -1.00
N THR A 134 8.86 -5.50 -1.13
CA THR A 134 10.31 -5.38 -0.86
C THR A 134 10.99 -4.36 -1.78
N PHE A 135 10.64 -4.34 -3.08
CA PHE A 135 11.17 -3.33 -4.00
C PHE A 135 10.60 -1.95 -3.74
N GLU A 136 9.30 -1.83 -3.43
CA GLU A 136 8.70 -0.55 -3.10
C GLU A 136 9.27 0.10 -1.84
N PHE A 137 9.75 -0.73 -0.89
CA PHE A 137 10.50 -0.24 0.26
C PHE A 137 11.72 0.61 -0.16
N LEU A 138 12.38 0.30 -1.27
CA LEU A 138 13.50 1.09 -1.78
C LEU A 138 13.06 2.48 -2.28
N PHE A 139 11.84 2.60 -2.81
CA PHE A 139 11.29 3.90 -3.24
C PHE A 139 10.90 4.75 -2.04
N LEU A 140 10.37 4.11 -0.98
CA LEU A 140 10.10 4.77 0.30
C LEU A 140 11.37 5.44 0.87
N GLN A 141 12.52 4.78 0.78
CA GLN A 141 13.81 5.33 1.27
C GLN A 141 14.18 6.67 0.66
N ARG A 142 13.75 6.97 -0.57
CA ARG A 142 14.00 8.27 -1.19
C ARG A 142 13.41 9.40 -0.34
N HIS A 143 12.20 9.24 0.18
CA HIS A 143 11.55 10.24 1.02
C HIS A 143 12.26 10.41 2.36
N LEU A 144 12.73 9.29 2.94
CA LEU A 144 13.54 9.31 4.17
C LEU A 144 14.87 10.05 3.97
N LEU A 145 15.53 9.86 2.82
CA LEU A 145 16.77 10.56 2.46
C LEU A 145 16.57 12.06 2.26
N HIS A 146 15.36 12.49 1.89
CA HIS A 146 14.97 13.91 1.84
C HIS A 146 14.57 14.47 3.23
N GLY A 147 14.68 13.66 4.28
CA GLY A 147 14.39 14.06 5.66
C GLY A 147 12.90 14.00 6.02
N TYR A 148 12.02 13.47 5.16
CA TYR A 148 10.62 13.32 5.51
C TYR A 148 10.43 12.15 6.48
N ILE A 149 9.59 12.33 7.50
CA ILE A 149 8.94 11.19 8.15
C ILE A 149 8.05 10.52 7.10
N VAL A 150 8.02 9.19 7.09
CA VAL A 150 7.18 8.43 6.16
C VAL A 150 6.29 7.47 6.93
N ALA A 151 5.01 7.44 6.62
CA ALA A 151 4.05 6.46 7.14
C ALA A 151 3.57 5.55 6.02
N SER A 152 3.53 4.25 6.27
CA SER A 152 3.01 3.24 5.34
C SER A 152 1.97 2.38 6.05
N PRO A 153 0.66 2.61 5.79
CA PRO A 153 -0.42 1.83 6.36
C PRO A 153 -0.64 0.50 5.63
N ASP A 154 -1.07 -0.51 6.39
CA ASP A 154 -1.66 -1.76 5.89
C ASP A 154 -3.10 -1.43 5.43
N HIS A 155 -3.20 -0.77 4.29
CA HIS A 155 -4.42 -0.06 3.90
C HIS A 155 -5.59 -0.98 3.59
N GLU A 156 -5.35 -2.23 3.20
CA GLU A 156 -6.43 -3.20 3.00
C GLU A 156 -6.99 -3.78 4.31
N GLY A 157 -6.58 -3.24 5.47
CA GLY A 157 -7.19 -3.55 6.76
C GLY A 157 -6.69 -4.84 7.39
N PRO A 158 -7.37 -5.35 8.43
CA PRO A 158 -6.89 -6.46 9.27
C PRO A 158 -6.93 -7.82 8.59
N ASP A 159 -7.53 -7.92 7.41
CA ASP A 159 -7.80 -9.17 6.70
C ASP A 159 -7.32 -9.17 5.25
N ALA A 160 -6.49 -8.19 4.84
CA ALA A 160 -5.92 -8.03 3.50
C ALA A 160 -7.00 -8.04 2.40
N ALA A 161 -7.85 -7.01 2.44
CA ALA A 161 -9.00 -6.85 1.56
C ALA A 161 -8.69 -6.14 0.22
N LEU A 162 -7.72 -6.67 -0.56
CA LEU A 162 -7.37 -6.18 -1.89
C LEU A 162 -8.59 -5.85 -2.77
N GLY A 163 -8.53 -4.71 -3.45
CA GLY A 163 -9.58 -4.23 -4.35
C GLY A 163 -10.72 -3.49 -3.66
N SER A 164 -10.84 -3.57 -2.32
CA SER A 164 -11.79 -2.75 -1.56
C SER A 164 -11.28 -1.32 -1.42
N GLY A 165 -11.47 -0.52 -2.46
CA GLY A 165 -10.88 0.81 -2.56
C GLY A 165 -11.38 1.77 -1.48
N ARG A 166 -12.69 1.77 -1.19
CA ARG A 166 -13.28 2.59 -0.12
C ARG A 166 -12.70 2.27 1.26
N LEU A 167 -12.51 0.98 1.55
CA LEU A 167 -11.86 0.53 2.79
C LEU A 167 -10.43 1.07 2.84
N ALA A 168 -9.66 0.88 1.77
CA ALA A 168 -8.28 1.37 1.66
C ALA A 168 -8.18 2.88 1.90
N GLY A 169 -9.09 3.66 1.31
CA GLY A 169 -9.14 5.11 1.51
C GLY A 169 -9.40 5.51 2.97
N MET A 170 -10.39 4.89 3.64
CA MET A 170 -10.66 5.16 5.06
C MET A 170 -9.49 4.75 5.95
N THR A 171 -8.89 3.58 5.70
CA THR A 171 -7.73 3.08 6.44
C THR A 171 -6.56 4.04 6.32
N VAL A 172 -6.23 4.52 5.11
CA VAL A 172 -5.17 5.53 4.89
C VAL A 172 -5.45 6.81 5.68
N LEU A 173 -6.65 7.38 5.57
CA LEU A 173 -6.99 8.65 6.22
C LEU A 173 -6.95 8.51 7.76
N ASP A 174 -7.40 7.38 8.30
CA ASP A 174 -7.28 7.10 9.74
C ASP A 174 -5.86 6.81 10.18
N GLY A 175 -5.04 6.22 9.30
CA GLY A 175 -3.59 6.08 9.50
C GLY A 175 -2.91 7.45 9.60
N MET A 176 -3.28 8.40 8.74
CA MET A 176 -2.82 9.79 8.83
C MET A 176 -3.24 10.47 10.14
N ARG A 177 -4.48 10.23 10.61
CA ARG A 177 -4.94 10.68 11.95
C ARG A 177 -4.08 10.05 13.07
N ALA A 178 -3.79 8.76 12.98
CA ALA A 178 -2.94 8.06 13.94
C ALA A 178 -1.52 8.65 13.98
N VAL A 179 -0.92 8.93 12.82
CA VAL A 179 0.39 9.59 12.73
C VAL A 179 0.36 10.97 13.38
N ASN A 180 -0.67 11.78 13.12
CA ASN A 180 -0.85 13.09 13.77
C ASN A 180 -1.02 12.97 15.29
N ASN A 181 -1.73 11.94 15.76
CA ASN A 181 -1.90 11.64 17.19
C ASN A 181 -0.61 11.13 17.84
N PHE A 182 0.37 10.68 17.05
CA PHE A 182 1.70 10.25 17.51
C PHE A 182 2.74 11.39 17.52
N ASN A 183 2.29 12.65 17.46
CA ASN A 183 3.12 13.83 17.29
C ASN A 183 4.27 13.96 18.30
N GLU A 184 4.06 13.68 19.60
CA GLU A 184 5.09 13.87 20.63
C GLU A 184 6.28 12.95 20.39
N THR A 185 6.04 11.70 19.97
CA THR A 185 7.12 10.73 19.71
C THR A 185 7.83 11.04 18.38
N LEU A 186 7.07 11.50 17.38
CA LEU A 186 7.64 11.91 16.09
C LEU A 186 8.35 13.27 16.17
N GLY A 187 8.08 14.07 17.20
CA GLY A 187 8.66 15.40 17.39
C GLY A 187 8.07 16.44 16.42
N PHE A 188 6.82 16.28 15.98
CA PHE A 188 6.19 17.25 15.10
C PHE A 188 6.13 18.64 15.74
N SER A 189 6.45 19.67 14.95
CA SER A 189 6.42 21.08 15.39
C SER A 189 5.00 21.67 15.42
N THR A 190 4.01 20.93 14.92
CA THR A 190 2.60 21.31 14.83
C THR A 190 1.70 20.10 15.03
N SER A 191 0.49 20.30 15.54
CA SER A 191 -0.53 19.24 15.64
C SER A 191 -1.21 18.93 14.30
N ARG A 192 -0.96 19.73 13.25
CA ARG A 192 -1.49 19.54 11.89
C ARG A 192 -0.37 19.62 10.85
N PRO A 193 0.59 18.67 10.88
CA PRO A 193 1.66 18.63 9.89
C PRO A 193 1.06 18.54 8.47
N MET A 194 1.76 19.10 7.50
CA MET A 194 1.39 18.95 6.09
C MET A 194 1.58 17.50 5.66
N ILE A 195 0.67 17.02 4.82
CA ILE A 195 0.69 15.64 4.35
C ILE A 195 0.74 15.65 2.83
N ALA A 196 1.62 14.86 2.25
CA ALA A 196 1.53 14.50 0.84
C ALA A 196 1.57 12.98 0.75
N ALA A 197 0.86 12.41 -0.23
CA ALA A 197 0.72 10.97 -0.31
C ALA A 197 1.04 10.44 -1.69
N THR A 198 1.59 9.23 -1.76
CA THR A 198 1.98 8.61 -3.01
C THR A 198 1.73 7.10 -3.01
N GLY A 199 1.37 6.57 -4.17
CA GLY A 199 1.25 5.13 -4.41
C GLY A 199 1.19 4.80 -5.89
N TYR A 200 1.60 3.58 -6.25
CA TYR A 200 1.60 3.08 -7.62
C TYR A 200 0.88 1.73 -7.68
N SER A 201 0.33 1.34 -8.83
CA SER A 201 -0.38 0.06 -8.99
C SER A 201 -1.49 -0.13 -7.92
N GLY A 202 -1.51 -1.23 -7.14
CA GLY A 202 -2.45 -1.40 -6.04
C GLY A 202 -2.36 -0.33 -4.96
N GLY A 203 -1.15 0.19 -4.67
CA GLY A 203 -0.96 1.35 -3.81
C GLY A 203 -1.64 2.63 -4.34
N ALA A 204 -1.83 2.73 -5.66
CA ALA A 204 -2.61 3.83 -6.25
C ALA A 204 -4.12 3.67 -6.05
N ILE A 205 -4.64 2.45 -5.80
CA ILE A 205 -6.04 2.26 -5.33
C ILE A 205 -6.20 2.99 -3.99
N ALA A 206 -5.33 2.71 -3.03
CA ALA A 206 -5.37 3.34 -1.71
C ALA A 206 -5.20 4.86 -1.79
N THR A 207 -4.24 5.33 -2.59
CA THR A 207 -3.99 6.77 -2.79
C THR A 207 -5.19 7.48 -3.41
N GLY A 208 -5.76 6.92 -4.48
CA GLY A 208 -6.88 7.50 -5.20
C GLY A 208 -8.15 7.55 -4.35
N TRP A 209 -8.46 6.47 -3.64
CA TRP A 209 -9.62 6.43 -2.75
C TRP A 209 -9.46 7.30 -1.51
N ALA A 210 -8.26 7.40 -0.94
CA ALA A 210 -7.99 8.36 0.13
C ALA A 210 -8.19 9.80 -0.36
N ALA A 211 -7.70 10.14 -1.56
CA ALA A 211 -7.92 11.44 -2.18
C ALA A 211 -9.41 11.75 -2.40
N SER A 212 -10.16 10.75 -2.88
CA SER A 212 -11.59 10.87 -3.17
C SER A 212 -12.43 11.04 -1.89
N LEU A 213 -12.11 10.28 -0.84
CA LEU A 213 -12.84 10.31 0.44
C LEU A 213 -12.40 11.45 1.36
N HIS A 214 -11.24 12.08 1.11
CA HIS A 214 -10.64 13.08 2.02
C HIS A 214 -11.63 14.17 2.42
N TYR A 215 -12.34 14.78 1.46
CA TYR A 215 -13.28 15.87 1.72
C TYR A 215 -14.45 15.46 2.63
N VAL A 216 -15.00 14.26 2.43
CA VAL A 216 -16.20 13.81 3.14
C VAL A 216 -15.90 13.06 4.44
N TYR A 217 -14.73 12.43 4.54
CA TYR A 217 -14.37 11.52 5.63
C TYR A 217 -13.38 12.11 6.64
N ALA A 218 -12.39 12.88 6.16
CA ALA A 218 -11.32 13.43 7.00
C ALA A 218 -10.86 14.84 6.57
N PRO A 219 -11.78 15.80 6.38
CA PRO A 219 -11.46 17.14 5.86
C PRO A 219 -10.50 17.94 6.75
N GLU A 220 -10.32 17.53 8.01
CA GLU A 220 -9.41 18.17 8.95
C GLU A 220 -7.93 17.86 8.69
N LEU A 221 -7.61 16.84 7.89
CA LEU A 221 -6.25 16.49 7.51
C LEU A 221 -5.66 17.52 6.54
N ASN A 222 -4.46 18.01 6.84
CA ASN A 222 -3.78 19.06 6.07
C ASN A 222 -3.03 18.49 4.85
N VAL A 223 -3.79 17.85 3.95
CA VAL A 223 -3.22 17.25 2.74
C VAL A 223 -2.92 18.32 1.69
N LYS A 224 -1.70 18.28 1.15
CA LYS A 224 -1.17 19.21 0.16
C LYS A 224 -1.14 18.67 -1.25
N GLY A 225 -1.12 17.35 -1.41
CA GLY A 225 -1.21 16.72 -2.71
C GLY A 225 -1.18 15.21 -2.66
N TRP A 226 -1.68 14.61 -3.73
CA TRP A 226 -1.71 13.16 -3.97
C TRP A 226 -0.97 12.85 -5.27
N ALA A 227 -0.09 11.86 -5.26
CA ALA A 227 0.59 11.37 -6.47
C ALA A 227 0.26 9.90 -6.69
N MET A 228 -0.43 9.58 -7.77
CA MET A 228 -0.87 8.21 -8.04
C MET A 228 -0.64 7.83 -9.50
N GLY A 229 -0.24 6.58 -9.74
CA GLY A 229 -0.09 6.11 -11.10
C GLY A 229 -0.22 4.60 -11.26
N GLY A 230 -0.35 4.14 -12.50
CA GLY A 230 -0.66 2.74 -12.75
C GLY A 230 -2.02 2.34 -12.16
N THR A 231 -2.98 3.28 -12.05
CA THR A 231 -4.11 3.17 -11.11
C THR A 231 -5.21 2.22 -11.60
N PRO A 232 -5.57 1.16 -10.84
CA PRO A 232 -6.74 0.33 -11.12
C PRO A 232 -8.04 1.09 -10.76
N ALA A 233 -8.42 2.10 -11.56
CA ALA A 233 -9.56 2.97 -11.29
C ALA A 233 -10.93 2.29 -11.51
N ASN A 234 -10.96 1.26 -12.35
CA ASN A 234 -12.15 0.50 -12.72
C ASN A 234 -11.86 -1.00 -12.63
N LEU A 235 -12.30 -1.65 -11.55
CA LEU A 235 -12.04 -3.08 -11.35
C LEU A 235 -12.69 -3.98 -12.40
N THR A 236 -13.80 -3.56 -13.02
CA THR A 236 -14.42 -4.30 -14.12
C THR A 236 -13.51 -4.29 -15.35
N GLY A 237 -13.01 -3.10 -15.71
CA GLY A 237 -12.05 -2.92 -16.80
C GLY A 237 -10.76 -3.71 -16.57
N THR A 238 -10.18 -3.58 -15.37
CA THR A 238 -8.99 -4.32 -14.95
C THR A 238 -9.20 -5.84 -15.00
N PHE A 239 -10.34 -6.35 -14.51
CA PHE A 239 -10.66 -7.78 -14.58
C PHE A 239 -10.62 -8.29 -16.02
N TYR A 240 -11.34 -7.66 -16.95
CA TYR A 240 -11.38 -8.11 -18.34
C TYR A 240 -10.04 -7.90 -19.06
N TYR A 241 -9.26 -6.92 -18.62
CA TYR A 241 -7.94 -6.68 -19.17
C TYR A 241 -6.94 -7.78 -18.79
N LEU A 242 -7.06 -8.35 -17.58
CA LEU A 242 -6.18 -9.39 -17.06
C LEU A 242 -6.66 -10.81 -17.39
N ASP A 243 -7.97 -11.04 -17.44
CA ASP A 243 -8.55 -12.39 -17.57
C ASP A 243 -8.07 -13.11 -18.84
N GLY A 244 -7.62 -14.35 -18.67
CA GLY A 244 -7.05 -15.17 -19.75
C GLY A 244 -5.66 -14.76 -20.23
N LYS A 245 -4.95 -13.84 -19.54
CA LYS A 245 -3.61 -13.35 -19.94
C LYS A 245 -2.54 -13.66 -18.89
N LEU A 246 -1.30 -13.25 -19.18
CA LEU A 246 -0.12 -13.57 -18.37
C LEU A 246 -0.30 -13.22 -16.89
N TYR A 247 -0.96 -12.10 -16.58
CA TYR A 247 -1.13 -11.58 -15.22
C TYR A 247 -2.48 -11.93 -14.57
N SER A 248 -3.17 -12.97 -15.04
CA SER A 248 -4.46 -13.43 -14.48
C SER A 248 -4.41 -13.70 -12.97
N GLY A 249 -3.25 -14.02 -12.39
CA GLY A 249 -3.07 -14.33 -10.96
C GLY A 249 -3.52 -13.23 -10.00
N PHE A 250 -3.59 -11.96 -10.43
CA PHE A 250 -4.16 -10.89 -9.59
C PHE A 250 -5.67 -11.06 -9.33
N ILE A 251 -6.40 -11.70 -10.24
CA ILE A 251 -7.86 -11.82 -10.16
C ILE A 251 -8.32 -12.62 -8.92
N PRO A 252 -7.83 -13.84 -8.63
CA PRO A 252 -8.24 -14.57 -7.43
C PRO A 252 -7.89 -13.83 -6.14
N ALA A 253 -6.76 -13.12 -6.06
CA ALA A 253 -6.41 -12.28 -4.92
C ALA A 253 -7.45 -11.16 -4.72
N ALA A 254 -7.82 -10.44 -5.78
CA ALA A 254 -8.83 -9.38 -5.69
C ALA A 254 -10.23 -9.92 -5.36
N VAL A 255 -10.60 -11.10 -5.86
CA VAL A 255 -11.87 -11.76 -5.50
C VAL A 255 -11.90 -12.08 -4.00
N ASN A 256 -10.82 -12.64 -3.45
CA ASN A 256 -10.71 -12.88 -2.01
C ASN A 256 -10.77 -11.57 -1.21
N GLY A 257 -10.01 -10.57 -1.65
CA GLY A 257 -9.90 -9.27 -0.99
C GLY A 257 -11.26 -8.56 -0.88
N LEU A 258 -12.00 -8.47 -2.00
CA LEU A 258 -13.37 -7.93 -2.00
C LEU A 258 -14.32 -8.74 -1.11
N SER A 259 -14.07 -10.04 -0.97
CA SER A 259 -14.91 -10.96 -0.17
C SER A 259 -14.54 -11.02 1.31
N LYS A 260 -13.58 -10.21 1.76
CA LYS A 260 -13.20 -10.17 3.17
C LYS A 260 -14.30 -9.58 4.06
N PRO A 261 -14.39 -9.99 5.34
CA PRO A 261 -15.36 -9.46 6.29
C PRO A 261 -15.34 -7.94 6.47
N SER A 262 -14.16 -7.31 6.44
CA SER A 262 -14.02 -5.84 6.52
C SER A 262 -14.53 -5.11 5.25
N ALA A 263 -14.64 -5.84 4.15
CA ALA A 263 -15.07 -5.37 2.84
C ALA A 263 -16.50 -5.80 2.52
N TYR A 264 -16.70 -6.54 1.41
CA TYR A 264 -18.02 -6.92 0.90
C TYR A 264 -18.36 -8.39 1.19
N GLY A 265 -17.65 -9.05 2.12
CA GLY A 265 -17.85 -10.48 2.41
C GLY A 265 -19.28 -10.88 2.76
N THR A 266 -20.02 -10.03 3.49
CA THR A 266 -21.44 -10.28 3.79
C THR A 266 -22.31 -10.40 2.53
N GLN A 267 -21.94 -9.70 1.46
CA GLN A 267 -22.67 -9.69 0.19
C GLN A 267 -22.14 -10.75 -0.79
N LEU A 268 -20.81 -10.90 -0.88
CA LEU A 268 -20.16 -11.73 -1.89
C LEU A 268 -20.03 -13.20 -1.51
N LEU A 269 -19.74 -13.53 -0.25
CA LEU A 269 -19.53 -14.93 0.16
C LEU A 269 -20.72 -15.85 -0.17
N PRO A 270 -22.00 -15.47 0.08
CA PRO A 270 -23.13 -16.31 -0.29
C PRO A 270 -23.24 -16.59 -1.80
N ILE A 271 -22.81 -15.64 -2.64
CA ILE A 271 -22.79 -15.80 -4.09
C ILE A 271 -21.64 -16.73 -4.48
N ILE A 272 -20.45 -16.48 -3.94
CA ILE A 272 -19.24 -17.27 -4.21
C ILE A 272 -19.46 -18.74 -3.83
N ASP A 273 -19.93 -19.02 -2.62
CA ASP A 273 -20.17 -20.39 -2.15
C ASP A 273 -21.19 -21.15 -3.02
N ARG A 274 -22.13 -20.42 -3.63
CA ARG A 274 -23.12 -21.00 -4.55
C ARG A 274 -22.53 -21.33 -5.92
N ILE A 275 -21.61 -20.51 -6.43
CA ILE A 275 -21.18 -20.58 -7.83
C ILE A 275 -19.81 -21.21 -8.04
N VAL A 276 -18.94 -21.17 -7.03
CA VAL A 276 -17.55 -21.63 -7.14
C VAL A 276 -17.49 -23.15 -7.29
N THR A 277 -16.63 -23.64 -8.17
CA THR A 277 -16.35 -25.08 -8.29
C THR A 277 -15.31 -25.51 -7.25
N GLU A 278 -15.03 -26.81 -7.14
CA GLU A 278 -13.92 -27.31 -6.32
C GLU A 278 -12.56 -26.72 -6.74
N LYS A 279 -12.30 -26.65 -8.05
CA LYS A 279 -11.08 -26.05 -8.60
C LYS A 279 -11.02 -24.54 -8.30
N GLY A 280 -12.13 -23.83 -8.42
CA GLY A 280 -12.20 -22.42 -8.05
C GLY A 280 -12.02 -22.18 -6.55
N ARG A 281 -12.52 -23.10 -5.71
CA ARG A 281 -12.31 -23.04 -4.25
C ARG A 281 -10.83 -23.19 -3.92
N ALA A 282 -10.17 -24.21 -4.48
CA ALA A 282 -8.73 -24.42 -4.28
C ALA A 282 -7.89 -23.22 -4.76
N LEU A 283 -8.28 -22.59 -5.88
CA LEU A 283 -7.63 -21.38 -6.37
C LEU A 283 -7.78 -20.20 -5.39
N LEU A 284 -8.97 -19.97 -4.86
CA LEU A 284 -9.22 -18.90 -3.89
C LEU A 284 -8.52 -19.20 -2.55
N ASP A 285 -8.51 -20.44 -2.08
CA ASP A 285 -7.78 -20.82 -0.86
C ASP A 285 -6.26 -20.58 -1.02
N TYR A 286 -5.71 -20.87 -2.20
CA TYR A 286 -4.31 -20.58 -2.54
C TYR A 286 -4.02 -19.08 -2.44
N ALA A 287 -4.78 -18.24 -3.16
CA ALA A 287 -4.58 -16.79 -3.17
C ALA A 287 -4.86 -16.11 -1.81
N ASN A 288 -5.63 -16.75 -0.92
CA ASN A 288 -5.88 -16.26 0.43
C ASN A 288 -4.70 -16.54 1.40
N SER A 289 -3.72 -17.35 0.99
CA SER A 289 -2.60 -17.80 1.82
C SER A 289 -1.22 -17.44 1.26
N HIS A 290 -1.16 -16.85 0.07
CA HIS A 290 0.08 -16.50 -0.62
C HIS A 290 0.13 -15.02 -1.00
N CYS A 291 1.34 -14.51 -1.19
CA CYS A 291 1.55 -13.17 -1.72
C CYS A 291 1.54 -13.18 -3.25
N VAL A 292 1.36 -12.01 -3.85
CA VAL A 292 1.08 -11.89 -5.29
C VAL A 292 2.10 -12.55 -6.22
N PRO A 293 3.43 -12.60 -5.92
CA PRO A 293 4.36 -13.28 -6.81
C PRO A 293 4.03 -14.78 -7.01
N ALA A 294 3.57 -15.44 -5.96
CA ALA A 294 3.16 -16.84 -6.02
C ALA A 294 1.82 -16.99 -6.76
N ASP A 295 0.87 -16.08 -6.58
CA ASP A 295 -0.41 -16.09 -7.31
C ASP A 295 -0.22 -15.92 -8.82
N LEU A 296 0.68 -15.02 -9.22
CA LEU A 296 1.06 -14.81 -10.62
C LEU A 296 1.73 -16.04 -11.24
N ALA A 297 2.60 -16.72 -10.49
CA ALA A 297 3.25 -17.95 -10.95
C ALA A 297 2.27 -19.13 -11.03
N ASN A 298 1.32 -19.21 -10.09
CA ASN A 298 0.37 -20.32 -9.99
C ASN A 298 -0.75 -20.25 -11.04
N TRP A 299 -1.12 -19.05 -11.50
CA TRP A 299 -2.31 -18.89 -12.35
C TRP A 299 -2.16 -17.97 -13.58
N PRO A 300 -1.09 -18.10 -14.40
CA PRO A 300 -0.92 -17.30 -15.62
C PRO A 300 -1.75 -17.85 -16.80
N ASN A 301 -2.27 -16.95 -17.64
CA ASN A 301 -3.04 -17.25 -18.85
C ASN A 301 -4.31 -18.09 -18.60
N GLN A 302 -4.85 -18.04 -17.38
CA GLN A 302 -6.08 -18.72 -16.98
C GLN A 302 -7.24 -17.73 -16.90
N SER A 303 -8.48 -18.23 -16.94
CA SER A 303 -9.69 -17.39 -16.95
C SER A 303 -10.63 -17.74 -15.79
N MET A 304 -11.07 -16.70 -15.08
CA MET A 304 -12.03 -16.73 -13.99
C MET A 304 -13.45 -16.83 -14.55
N LEU A 305 -13.61 -16.49 -15.83
CA LEU A 305 -14.84 -16.72 -16.60
C LEU A 305 -14.98 -18.17 -17.08
N SER A 306 -14.01 -19.05 -16.78
CA SER A 306 -14.13 -20.47 -17.07
C SER A 306 -15.19 -21.14 -16.16
N PRO A 307 -16.14 -21.91 -16.73
CA PRO A 307 -17.05 -22.77 -15.98
C PRO A 307 -16.36 -23.77 -15.05
N ASP A 308 -15.08 -24.08 -15.30
CA ASP A 308 -14.27 -24.94 -14.43
C ASP A 308 -13.90 -24.27 -13.11
N ILE A 309 -13.98 -22.94 -13.01
CA ILE A 309 -13.65 -22.14 -11.81
C ILE A 309 -14.93 -21.69 -11.10
N GLN A 310 -15.93 -21.26 -11.85
CA GLN A 310 -17.24 -20.85 -11.33
C GLN A 310 -18.34 -21.02 -12.37
N THR A 311 -19.57 -21.29 -11.94
CA THR A 311 -20.67 -21.75 -12.79
C THR A 311 -21.38 -20.70 -13.64
N LEU A 312 -21.17 -19.40 -13.39
CA LEU A 312 -21.77 -18.29 -14.17
C LEU A 312 -21.03 -17.98 -15.47
N GLY A 313 -19.83 -18.54 -15.66
CA GLY A 313 -19.04 -18.39 -16.87
C GLY A 313 -18.80 -16.91 -17.25
N PRO A 314 -18.98 -16.53 -18.54
CA PRO A 314 -18.81 -15.15 -19.02
C PRO A 314 -19.73 -14.10 -18.39
N THR A 315 -20.83 -14.53 -17.75
CA THR A 315 -21.79 -13.60 -17.10
C THR A 315 -21.47 -13.30 -15.64
N LEU A 316 -20.33 -13.76 -15.12
CA LEU A 316 -19.91 -13.58 -13.73
C LEU A 316 -20.07 -12.13 -13.23
N LEU A 317 -19.50 -11.16 -13.95
CA LEU A 317 -19.55 -9.75 -13.53
C LEU A 317 -20.92 -9.08 -13.76
N LEU A 318 -21.86 -9.77 -14.41
CA LEU A 318 -23.24 -9.32 -14.58
C LEU A 318 -24.16 -9.83 -13.46
N GLU A 319 -23.68 -10.70 -12.57
CA GLU A 319 -24.42 -11.08 -11.37
C GLU A 319 -24.72 -9.82 -10.56
N PRO A 320 -25.98 -9.55 -10.19
CA PRO A 320 -26.38 -8.24 -9.66
C PRO A 320 -25.59 -7.76 -8.44
N THR A 321 -25.22 -8.67 -7.53
CA THR A 321 -24.47 -8.35 -6.32
C THR A 321 -23.02 -8.03 -6.66
N ILE A 322 -22.38 -8.87 -7.49
CA ILE A 322 -21.00 -8.65 -7.96
C ILE A 322 -20.91 -7.33 -8.71
N HIS A 323 -21.82 -7.09 -9.67
CA HIS A 323 -21.87 -5.85 -10.44
C HIS A 323 -22.02 -4.62 -9.53
N SER A 324 -22.91 -4.69 -8.53
CA SER A 324 -23.10 -3.59 -7.57
C SER A 324 -21.82 -3.29 -6.78
N VAL A 325 -21.10 -4.32 -6.33
CA VAL A 325 -19.83 -4.12 -5.60
C VAL A 325 -18.76 -3.49 -6.49
N LEU A 326 -18.68 -3.89 -7.76
CA LEU A 326 -17.74 -3.31 -8.71
C LEU A 326 -18.04 -1.82 -8.97
N LEU A 327 -19.33 -1.44 -9.05
CA LEU A 327 -19.73 -0.04 -9.18
C LEU A 327 -19.39 0.79 -7.93
N GLU A 328 -19.50 0.22 -6.74
CA GLU A 328 -19.08 0.89 -5.49
C GLU A 328 -17.57 1.17 -5.45
N ASN A 329 -16.78 0.40 -6.23
CA ASN A 329 -15.33 0.52 -6.36
C ASN A 329 -14.88 1.17 -7.69
N LEU A 330 -15.78 1.89 -8.36
CA LEU A 330 -15.43 2.72 -9.52
C LEU A 330 -14.90 4.09 -9.06
N LEU A 331 -13.59 4.28 -9.10
CA LEU A 331 -12.95 5.54 -8.70
C LEU A 331 -13.34 6.66 -9.68
N GLY A 332 -13.72 7.83 -9.15
CA GLY A 332 -14.26 8.92 -9.97
C GLY A 332 -15.71 8.71 -10.43
N GLY A 333 -16.39 7.65 -9.98
CA GLY A 333 -17.81 7.42 -10.26
C GLY A 333 -18.78 8.36 -9.53
N ARG A 334 -18.31 9.10 -8.51
CA ARG A 334 -19.09 10.03 -7.69
C ARG A 334 -18.48 11.45 -7.73
N PRO A 335 -19.11 12.40 -8.45
CA PRO A 335 -18.58 13.77 -8.57
C PRO A 335 -18.40 14.49 -7.23
N GLU A 336 -19.24 14.21 -6.24
CA GLU A 336 -19.17 14.76 -4.89
C GLU A 336 -17.95 14.28 -4.07
N GLU A 337 -17.28 13.21 -4.54
CA GLU A 337 -16.05 12.67 -3.97
C GLU A 337 -14.82 13.05 -4.82
N ALA A 338 -14.90 14.12 -5.61
CA ALA A 338 -13.74 14.64 -6.32
C ALA A 338 -12.70 15.20 -5.32
N PRO A 339 -11.39 14.92 -5.52
CA PRO A 339 -10.35 15.33 -4.58
C PRO A 339 -10.29 16.85 -4.36
N MET A 340 -10.24 17.26 -3.09
CA MET A 340 -10.12 18.68 -2.72
C MET A 340 -8.68 19.21 -2.78
N ALA A 341 -7.68 18.34 -2.58
CA ALA A 341 -6.27 18.67 -2.72
C ALA A 341 -5.80 18.28 -4.13
N PRO A 342 -4.81 18.98 -4.71
CA PRO A 342 -4.28 18.66 -6.03
C PRO A 342 -3.84 17.20 -6.19
N VAL A 343 -4.07 16.61 -7.36
CA VAL A 343 -3.66 15.24 -7.69
C VAL A 343 -2.76 15.20 -8.92
N LEU A 344 -1.61 14.55 -8.82
CA LEU A 344 -0.86 14.04 -9.96
C LEU A 344 -1.38 12.64 -10.27
N VAL A 345 -1.92 12.48 -11.47
CA VAL A 345 -2.26 11.17 -12.04
C VAL A 345 -1.25 10.87 -13.14
N TYR A 346 -0.68 9.67 -13.17
CA TYR A 346 0.23 9.29 -14.24
C TYR A 346 0.06 7.83 -14.68
N HIS A 347 0.12 7.60 -15.99
CA HIS A 347 -0.11 6.26 -16.54
C HIS A 347 0.57 6.10 -17.89
N SER A 348 0.90 4.87 -18.28
CA SER A 348 1.45 4.59 -19.61
C SER A 348 0.41 4.03 -20.56
N VAL A 349 0.48 4.45 -21.83
CA VAL A 349 -0.35 3.87 -22.90
C VAL A 349 0.03 2.42 -23.22
N GLU A 350 1.23 1.98 -22.85
CA GLU A 350 1.75 0.63 -23.08
C GLU A 350 1.59 -0.29 -21.86
N ASP A 351 0.85 0.15 -20.83
CA ASP A 351 0.65 -0.62 -19.60
C ASP A 351 -0.05 -1.97 -19.87
N GLU A 352 0.68 -3.06 -19.65
CA GLU A 352 0.29 -4.44 -19.89
C GLU A 352 -0.48 -5.08 -18.73
N ILE A 353 -0.60 -4.38 -17.59
CA ILE A 353 -1.28 -4.87 -16.37
C ILE A 353 -2.56 -4.08 -16.11
N ILE A 354 -2.51 -2.74 -16.17
CA ILE A 354 -3.63 -1.86 -15.84
C ILE A 354 -4.07 -1.07 -17.08
N PRO A 355 -5.34 -1.19 -17.51
CA PRO A 355 -5.81 -0.59 -18.75
C PRO A 355 -5.74 0.95 -18.71
N TYR A 356 -4.93 1.53 -19.60
CA TYR A 356 -4.81 2.99 -19.72
C TYR A 356 -6.14 3.70 -19.95
N HIS A 357 -7.07 3.10 -20.71
CA HIS A 357 -8.29 3.75 -21.17
C HIS A 357 -9.26 4.15 -20.04
N ASP A 358 -9.18 3.52 -18.88
CA ASP A 358 -9.99 3.87 -17.70
C ASP A 358 -9.52 5.18 -17.04
N ILE A 359 -8.24 5.54 -17.19
CA ILE A 359 -7.64 6.67 -16.48
C ILE A 359 -8.14 8.04 -16.98
N PRO A 360 -8.13 8.34 -18.30
CA PRO A 360 -8.68 9.61 -18.79
C PRO A 360 -10.14 9.81 -18.38
N LEU A 361 -10.95 8.75 -18.31
CA LEU A 361 -12.35 8.83 -17.90
C LEU A 361 -12.50 9.26 -16.43
N MET A 362 -11.70 8.68 -15.54
CA MET A 362 -11.64 9.07 -14.14
C MET A 362 -11.14 10.52 -13.98
N VAL A 363 -10.07 10.89 -14.69
CA VAL A 363 -9.51 12.26 -14.68
C VAL A 363 -10.55 13.28 -15.15
N ASP A 364 -11.23 13.01 -16.26
CA ASP A 364 -12.26 13.90 -16.81
C ASP A 364 -13.43 14.07 -15.85
N SER A 365 -13.84 12.99 -15.14
CA SER A 365 -14.87 13.05 -14.10
C SER A 365 -14.47 13.99 -12.96
N TRP A 366 -13.27 13.81 -12.40
CA TRP A 366 -12.75 14.69 -11.34
C TRP A 366 -12.59 16.14 -11.79
N CYS A 367 -12.06 16.36 -12.99
CA CYS A 367 -11.91 17.70 -13.57
C CYS A 367 -13.26 18.39 -13.79
N SER A 368 -14.26 17.66 -14.27
CA SER A 368 -15.62 18.17 -14.47
C SER A 368 -16.32 18.52 -13.14
N ALA A 369 -15.91 17.87 -12.05
CA ALA A 369 -16.35 18.16 -10.69
C ALA A 369 -15.53 19.26 -9.98
N GLY A 370 -14.53 19.86 -10.66
CA GLY A 370 -13.75 20.99 -10.14
C GLY A 370 -12.46 20.63 -9.39
N ALA A 371 -12.01 19.37 -9.46
CA ALA A 371 -10.71 18.98 -8.89
C ALA A 371 -9.54 19.66 -9.65
N THR A 372 -8.39 19.74 -8.98
CA THR A 372 -7.12 20.12 -9.61
C THR A 372 -6.33 18.86 -9.93
N VAL A 373 -6.15 18.56 -11.21
CA VAL A 373 -5.49 17.32 -11.66
C VAL A 373 -4.38 17.62 -12.67
N GLN A 374 -3.16 17.20 -12.37
CA GLN A 374 -2.09 17.11 -13.35
C GLN A 374 -2.06 15.68 -13.90
N PHE A 375 -2.51 15.47 -15.13
CA PHE A 375 -2.48 14.14 -15.76
C PHE A 375 -1.27 14.00 -16.68
N ARG A 376 -0.40 13.03 -16.40
CA ARG A 376 0.80 12.72 -17.20
C ARG A 376 0.65 11.36 -17.89
N THR A 377 0.63 11.38 -19.21
CA THR A 377 0.64 10.17 -20.03
C THR A 377 2.06 9.85 -20.46
N TYR A 378 2.57 8.68 -20.07
CA TYR A 378 3.80 8.13 -20.62
C TYR A 378 3.50 7.41 -21.93
N VAL A 379 4.15 7.82 -23.02
CA VAL A 379 3.91 7.26 -24.37
C VAL A 379 4.78 6.05 -24.71
N THR A 380 5.65 5.65 -23.78
CA THR A 380 6.58 4.52 -23.91
C THR A 380 6.79 3.87 -22.56
N GLY A 381 6.95 2.55 -22.53
CA GLY A 381 7.27 1.73 -21.38
C GLY A 381 6.03 1.13 -20.72
N GLY A 382 6.06 -0.16 -20.43
CA GLY A 382 5.01 -0.87 -19.71
C GLY A 382 4.88 -0.49 -18.23
N HIS A 383 4.12 -1.28 -17.48
CA HIS A 383 3.75 -1.02 -16.09
C HIS A 383 4.98 -0.80 -15.19
N ALA A 384 5.92 -1.73 -15.17
CA ALA A 384 7.11 -1.64 -14.31
C ALA A 384 8.08 -0.52 -14.74
N ARG A 385 8.22 -0.28 -16.05
CA ARG A 385 9.09 0.80 -16.56
C ARG A 385 8.53 2.17 -16.19
N THR A 386 7.22 2.31 -16.20
CA THR A 386 6.54 3.56 -15.84
C THR A 386 6.74 3.92 -14.38
N LEU A 387 6.67 2.94 -13.46
CA LEU A 387 7.04 3.14 -12.06
C LEU A 387 8.44 3.74 -11.90
N LEU A 388 9.44 3.11 -12.53
CA LEU A 388 10.83 3.58 -12.44
C LEU A 388 11.03 4.94 -13.13
N GLY A 389 10.41 5.13 -14.29
CA GLY A 389 10.49 6.36 -15.07
C GLY A 389 9.83 7.56 -14.40
N SER A 390 8.82 7.32 -13.56
CA SER A 390 8.06 8.37 -12.90
C SER A 390 8.60 8.79 -11.53
N LEU A 391 9.57 8.08 -10.94
CA LEU A 391 10.05 8.34 -9.57
C LEU A 391 10.47 9.79 -9.35
N THR A 392 11.13 10.41 -10.32
CA THR A 392 11.56 11.81 -10.22
C THR A 392 10.38 12.77 -10.37
N ASP A 393 9.46 12.45 -11.26
CA ASP A 393 8.25 13.22 -11.53
C ASP A 393 7.30 13.22 -10.32
N SER A 394 7.10 12.06 -9.68
CA SER A 394 6.27 11.91 -8.49
C SER A 394 6.90 12.56 -7.27
N ALA A 395 8.20 12.35 -7.03
CA ALA A 395 8.91 13.00 -5.93
C ALA A 395 8.94 14.53 -6.07
N GLY A 396 9.20 15.05 -7.28
CA GLY A 396 9.15 16.49 -7.54
C GLY A 396 7.78 17.09 -7.27
N TYR A 397 6.71 16.36 -7.64
CA TYR A 397 5.34 16.79 -7.31
C TYR A 397 5.08 16.84 -5.80
N ILE A 398 5.58 15.87 -5.02
CA ILE A 398 5.48 15.88 -3.56
C ILE A 398 6.22 17.09 -2.96
N ASP A 399 7.42 17.40 -3.46
CA ASP A 399 8.17 18.57 -3.03
C ASP A 399 7.42 19.88 -3.35
N ASP A 400 6.84 20.00 -4.55
CA ASP A 400 6.02 21.16 -4.96
C ASP A 400 4.73 21.29 -4.14
N ALA A 401 4.08 20.17 -3.80
CA ALA A 401 2.92 20.14 -2.92
C ALA A 401 3.24 20.76 -1.56
N PHE A 402 4.36 20.36 -0.98
CA PHE A 402 4.86 20.86 0.29
C PHE A 402 5.38 22.31 0.23
N ALA A 403 5.86 22.76 -0.93
CA ALA A 403 6.25 24.15 -1.16
C ALA A 403 5.05 25.07 -1.43
N GLY A 404 3.88 24.50 -1.76
CA GLY A 404 2.69 25.26 -2.14
C GLY A 404 2.81 25.89 -3.53
N THR A 405 3.56 25.25 -4.44
CA THR A 405 3.87 25.75 -5.79
C THR A 405 3.09 25.04 -6.89
N LEU A 406 2.21 24.09 -6.55
CA LEU A 406 1.40 23.36 -7.53
C LEU A 406 0.46 24.30 -8.31
N GLU A 407 0.38 24.06 -9.61
CA GLU A 407 -0.60 24.72 -10.48
C GLU A 407 -2.03 24.27 -10.15
N HIS A 408 -2.98 25.20 -10.29
CA HIS A 408 -4.42 24.96 -10.10
C HIS A 408 -5.13 24.63 -11.41
N GLY A 409 -6.20 23.83 -11.32
CA GLY A 409 -6.99 23.38 -12.46
C GLY A 409 -6.48 22.06 -13.05
N CYS A 410 -7.02 21.69 -14.21
CA CYS A 410 -6.66 20.44 -14.88
C CYS A 410 -5.70 20.67 -16.04
N SER A 411 -4.67 19.82 -16.14
CA SER A 411 -3.68 19.85 -17.20
C SER A 411 -3.33 18.44 -17.68
N TRP A 412 -2.97 18.34 -18.96
CA TRP A 412 -2.58 17.09 -19.61
C TRP A 412 -1.18 17.25 -20.20
N GLN A 413 -0.31 16.30 -19.91
CA GLN A 413 1.06 16.30 -20.40
C GLN A 413 1.44 14.92 -20.93
N PHE A 414 2.16 14.91 -22.05
CA PHE A 414 2.79 13.70 -22.56
C PHE A 414 4.26 13.66 -22.12
N ARG A 415 4.73 12.47 -21.79
CA ARG A 415 6.11 12.20 -21.37
C ARG A 415 6.63 10.96 -22.08
N THR A 416 7.92 10.96 -22.39
CA THR A 416 8.64 9.76 -22.81
C THR A 416 9.53 9.35 -21.65
N ILE A 417 9.58 8.06 -21.34
CA ILE A 417 10.52 7.56 -20.34
C ILE A 417 11.92 7.71 -20.93
N SER A 418 12.71 8.63 -20.36
CA SER A 418 14.07 8.84 -20.83
C SER A 418 14.91 7.58 -20.59
N PRO A 419 15.66 7.07 -21.57
CA PRO A 419 16.60 5.99 -21.35
C PRO A 419 17.76 6.55 -20.51
N HIS A 420 17.65 6.48 -19.18
CA HIS A 420 18.77 6.87 -18.32
C HIS A 420 19.98 5.95 -18.60
N PRO A 421 21.23 6.44 -18.60
CA PRO A 421 22.42 5.62 -18.93
C PRO A 421 22.65 4.42 -18.00
N VAL A 422 22.10 4.47 -16.78
CA VAL A 422 22.12 3.37 -15.80
C VAL A 422 21.02 2.34 -16.10
N ILE A 423 19.92 2.76 -16.72
CA ILE A 423 18.75 1.95 -17.11
C ILE A 423 18.93 1.39 -18.53
N GLY A 424 19.70 2.05 -19.41
CA GLY A 424 19.95 1.61 -20.79
C GLY A 424 21.02 0.53 -20.95
N LYS A 425 21.76 0.19 -19.88
CA LYS A 425 22.75 -0.91 -19.87
C LYS A 425 22.29 -2.15 -19.12
N VAL A 426 21.18 -2.03 -18.41
CA VAL A 426 20.52 -3.15 -17.79
C VAL A 426 19.42 -3.54 -18.76
N ASP A 427 19.55 -4.71 -19.37
CA ASP A 427 18.46 -5.28 -20.13
C ASP A 427 17.35 -5.60 -19.12
N HIS A 428 16.43 -4.67 -18.92
CA HIS A 428 15.38 -4.77 -17.91
C HIS A 428 14.34 -5.84 -18.28
N GLU A 429 14.16 -6.13 -19.57
CA GLU A 429 13.42 -7.31 -19.99
C GLU A 429 14.19 -8.56 -19.59
N HIS A 430 15.51 -8.58 -19.71
CA HIS A 430 16.32 -9.68 -19.21
C HIS A 430 16.44 -9.74 -17.69
N ILE A 431 16.36 -8.64 -16.93
CA ILE A 431 16.33 -8.70 -15.45
C ILE A 431 14.97 -9.14 -14.95
N PHE A 432 13.86 -8.67 -15.52
CA PHE A 432 12.54 -9.18 -15.17
C PHE A 432 12.31 -10.59 -15.72
N SER A 433 12.85 -10.93 -16.90
CA SER A 433 12.84 -12.32 -17.41
C SER A 433 13.77 -13.21 -16.62
N GLN A 434 14.98 -12.77 -16.24
CA GLN A 434 15.88 -13.50 -15.35
C GLN A 434 15.32 -13.57 -13.94
N LEU A 435 14.58 -12.57 -13.46
CA LEU A 435 13.84 -12.69 -12.20
C LEU A 435 12.74 -13.72 -12.37
N SER A 436 11.99 -13.74 -13.47
CA SER A 436 11.00 -14.80 -13.75
C SER A 436 11.63 -16.18 -13.98
N GLU A 437 12.83 -16.27 -14.56
CA GLU A 437 13.57 -17.49 -14.85
C GLU A 437 14.33 -17.99 -13.62
N ASN A 438 14.86 -17.10 -12.78
CA ASN A 438 15.46 -17.42 -11.49
C ASN A 438 14.38 -17.73 -10.44
N LEU A 439 13.20 -17.08 -10.51
CA LEU A 439 11.99 -17.49 -9.80
C LEU A 439 11.44 -18.82 -10.34
N ASN A 440 11.71 -19.20 -11.58
CA ASN A 440 11.46 -20.59 -11.99
C ASN A 440 12.53 -21.51 -11.39
N GLN A 441 13.83 -21.22 -11.51
CA GLN A 441 14.91 -22.11 -11.04
C GLN A 441 14.99 -22.30 -9.52
N LEU A 442 14.65 -21.29 -8.71
CA LEU A 442 14.59 -21.41 -7.24
C LEU A 442 13.44 -22.31 -6.77
N PHE A 443 12.35 -22.42 -7.55
CA PHE A 443 11.19 -23.23 -7.20
C PHE A 443 11.24 -24.65 -7.80
N TRP A 444 12.04 -24.89 -8.84
CA TRP A 444 12.34 -26.25 -9.33
C TRP A 444 13.42 -26.98 -8.51
N ALA A 445 14.16 -26.28 -7.64
CA ALA A 445 15.16 -26.90 -6.76
C ALA A 445 14.54 -27.57 -5.52
N GLU A 446 13.27 -27.30 -5.20
CA GLU A 446 12.54 -27.92 -4.06
C GLU A 446 11.48 -28.95 -4.50
N ALA A 447 11.42 -29.30 -5.79
CA ALA A 447 10.52 -30.31 -6.34
C ALA A 447 11.23 -31.60 -6.82
N VAL A 448 12.31 -32.00 -6.13
CA VAL A 448 12.96 -33.33 -6.25
C VAL A 448 13.08 -33.99 -4.89
#